data_AF-A0A2V9NL67-F1
#
_entry.id   AF-A0A2V9NL67-F1
#
_cell.length_a   1.000
_cell.length_b   1.000
_cell.length_c   1.000
_cell.angle_alpha   90.00
_cell.angle_beta   90.00
_cell.angle_gamma   90.00
#
_symmetry.space_group_name_H-M   'P 1'
#
loop_
_entity.id
_entity.type
_entity.pdbx_description
1 polymer ?
#
loop_
_entity_poly.entity_id
_entity_poly.type
_entity_poly.pdbx_seq_one_letter_code
_entity_poly.pdbx_strand_id
1 'polypeptide(L)'
;MSSTQMLVLLVVVAVSVIVAVGLLAKRKRRSRMLRERFGPEYDRVVKKEGDVQKGERVLDFRQKHREKLHIRPLSPDDRESFAGQWRDAQAQFVDDPKGAVTLADGLVIDAMQARGYPITDFEQQAADLSVDHPVVVENYRAAHEIALRHGRGQASTEDLRKAMVHYRALFEDLLGETGEAVQPRRREA
;
A
#
# COMPACT_ATOMS: atom_id res chain seq x y z
N MET A 1 -44.04 40.55 -4.43
CA MET A 1 -43.75 39.31 -3.69
C MET A 1 -44.43 39.39 -2.34
N SER A 2 -45.28 38.43 -1.97
CA SER A 2 -45.90 38.41 -0.65
C SER A 2 -44.87 38.00 0.42
N SER A 3 -45.06 38.43 1.68
CA SER A 3 -44.20 38.06 2.80
C SER A 3 -44.04 36.53 2.94
N THR A 4 -45.07 35.78 2.59
CA THR A 4 -45.04 34.31 2.53
C THR A 4 -44.12 33.77 1.43
N GLN A 5 -44.14 34.35 0.22
CA GLN A 5 -43.22 33.97 -0.86
C GLN A 5 -41.75 34.24 -0.49
N MET A 6 -41.48 35.37 0.18
CA MET A 6 -40.14 35.71 0.65
C MET A 6 -39.63 34.73 1.73
N LEU A 7 -40.50 34.34 2.66
CA LEU A 7 -40.16 33.38 3.72
C LEU A 7 -39.88 31.98 3.13
N VAL A 8 -40.73 31.51 2.21
CA VAL A 8 -40.51 30.23 1.52
C VAL A 8 -39.19 30.21 0.76
N LEU A 9 -38.88 31.28 0.02
CA LEU A 9 -37.61 31.40 -0.69
C LEU A 9 -36.40 31.32 0.28
N LEU A 10 -36.47 32.04 1.40
CA LEU A 10 -35.43 32.03 2.44
C LEU A 10 -35.19 30.62 2.99
N VAL A 11 -36.27 29.88 3.30
CA VAL A 11 -36.18 28.51 3.80
C VAL A 11 -35.56 27.58 2.75
N VAL A 12 -35.98 27.66 1.48
CA VAL A 12 -35.43 26.83 0.41
C VAL A 12 -33.94 27.10 0.20
N VAL A 13 -33.53 28.37 0.19
CA VAL A 13 -32.11 28.74 0.08
C VAL A 13 -31.32 28.22 1.29
N ALA A 14 -31.83 28.40 2.51
CA ALA A 14 -31.19 27.91 3.72
C ALA A 14 -30.99 26.38 3.68
N VAL A 15 -32.02 25.62 3.31
CA VAL A 15 -31.93 24.16 3.17
C VAL A 15 -30.92 23.77 2.10
N SER A 16 -30.92 24.45 0.95
CA SER A 16 -29.99 24.19 -0.15
C SER A 16 -28.53 24.40 0.28
N VAL A 17 -28.26 25.48 1.03
CA VAL A 17 -26.93 25.79 1.58
C VAL A 17 -26.50 24.72 2.59
N ILE A 18 -27.39 24.30 3.50
CA ILE A 18 -27.11 23.26 4.48
C ILE A 18 -26.73 21.94 3.78
N VAL A 19 -27.50 21.55 2.76
CA VAL A 19 -27.21 20.34 1.96
C VAL A 19 -25.85 20.46 1.26
N ALA A 20 -25.59 21.58 0.60
CA ALA A 20 -24.31 21.81 -0.09
C ALA A 20 -23.11 21.73 0.88
N VAL A 21 -23.20 22.39 2.04
CA VAL A 21 -22.16 22.35 3.08
C VAL A 21 -21.98 20.93 3.61
N GLY A 22 -23.06 20.20 3.85
CA GLY A 22 -23.03 18.81 4.30
C GLY A 22 -22.31 17.89 3.31
N LEU A 23 -22.59 18.02 2.01
CA LEU A 23 -21.95 17.25 0.95
C LEU A 23 -20.45 17.57 0.83
N LEU A 24 -20.08 18.85 0.88
CA LEU A 24 -18.68 19.29 0.85
C LEU A 24 -17.90 18.78 2.07
N ALA A 25 -18.49 18.87 3.26
CA ALA A 25 -17.90 18.36 4.50
C ALA A 25 -17.69 16.84 4.43
N LYS A 26 -18.69 16.08 3.95
CA LYS A 26 -18.57 14.63 3.77
C LYS A 26 -17.47 14.26 2.79
N ARG A 27 -17.39 14.96 1.64
CA ARG A 27 -16.35 14.75 0.63
C ARG A 27 -14.95 15.04 1.20
N LYS A 28 -14.80 16.15 1.92
CA LYS A 28 -13.52 16.54 2.55
C LYS A 28 -13.08 15.53 3.61
N ARG A 29 -14.00 15.02 4.42
CA ARG A 29 -13.71 13.97 5.42
C ARG A 29 -13.26 12.68 4.75
N ARG A 30 -13.95 12.23 3.71
CA ARG A 30 -13.58 11.03 2.95
C ARG A 30 -12.17 11.15 2.36
N SER A 31 -11.88 12.27 1.71
CA SER A 31 -10.58 12.55 1.11
C SER A 31 -9.45 12.49 2.16
N ARG A 32 -9.68 13.09 3.33
CA ARG A 32 -8.74 13.03 4.46
C ARG A 32 -8.51 11.60 4.94
N MET A 33 -9.57 10.81 5.15
CA MET A 33 -9.45 9.43 5.59
C MET A 33 -8.65 8.57 4.59
N LEU A 34 -8.89 8.74 3.29
CA LEU A 34 -8.12 8.04 2.26
C LEU A 34 -6.65 8.47 2.27
N ARG A 35 -6.38 9.77 2.41
CA ARG A 35 -5.01 10.27 2.47
C ARG A 35 -4.26 9.83 3.72
N GLU A 36 -4.93 9.80 4.87
CA GLU A 36 -4.38 9.29 6.13
C GLU A 36 -4.06 7.80 6.03
N ARG A 37 -4.93 7.00 5.39
CA ARG A 37 -4.73 5.56 5.23
C ARG A 37 -3.67 5.20 4.20
N PHE A 38 -3.69 5.84 3.03
CA PHE A 38 -2.79 5.50 1.92
C PHE A 38 -1.49 6.32 1.90
N GLY A 39 -1.40 7.41 2.67
CA GLY A 39 -0.20 8.23 2.75
C GLY A 39 0.30 8.67 1.36
N PRO A 40 1.59 8.43 1.02
CA PRO A 40 2.15 8.76 -0.30
C PRO A 40 1.44 8.08 -1.49
N GLU A 41 0.86 6.88 -1.30
CA GLU A 41 0.12 6.19 -2.37
C GLU A 41 -1.11 6.97 -2.81
N TYR A 42 -1.74 7.75 -1.91
CA TYR A 42 -2.85 8.62 -2.27
C TYR A 42 -2.45 9.61 -3.36
N ASP A 43 -1.35 10.32 -3.13
CA ASP A 43 -0.86 11.35 -4.05
C ASP A 43 -0.40 10.70 -5.38
N ARG A 44 0.20 9.51 -5.33
CA ARG A 44 0.57 8.72 -6.53
C ARG A 44 -0.66 8.36 -7.37
N VAL A 45 -1.69 7.78 -6.76
CA VAL A 45 -2.88 7.30 -7.48
C VAL A 45 -3.68 8.47 -8.05
N VAL A 46 -3.86 9.55 -7.28
CA VAL A 46 -4.52 10.77 -7.79
C VAL A 46 -3.75 11.36 -8.98
N LYS A 47 -2.42 11.39 -8.91
CA LYS A 47 -1.57 11.85 -10.02
C LYS A 47 -1.68 10.94 -11.25
N LYS A 48 -1.69 9.60 -11.06
CA LYS A 48 -1.83 8.61 -12.13
C LYS A 48 -3.17 8.73 -12.85
N GLU A 49 -4.25 8.97 -12.11
CA GLU A 49 -5.61 9.09 -12.67
C GLU A 49 -5.92 10.49 -13.24
N GLY A 50 -5.11 11.50 -12.90
CA GLY A 50 -5.27 12.89 -13.34
C GLY A 50 -6.48 13.62 -12.75
N ASP A 51 -7.26 12.97 -11.90
CA ASP A 51 -8.43 13.54 -11.23
C ASP A 51 -8.58 12.95 -9.82
N VAL A 52 -8.88 13.82 -8.85
CA VAL A 52 -9.04 13.43 -7.44
C VAL A 52 -10.18 12.44 -7.26
N GLN A 53 -11.33 12.63 -7.93
CA GLN A 53 -12.47 11.72 -7.76
C GLN A 53 -12.19 10.34 -8.35
N LYS A 54 -11.53 10.27 -9.52
CA LYS A 54 -11.07 9.01 -10.11
C LYS A 54 -10.08 8.30 -9.21
N GLY A 55 -9.06 9.00 -8.72
CA GLY A 55 -8.07 8.43 -7.80
C GLY A 55 -8.69 7.88 -6.52
N GLU A 56 -9.56 8.67 -5.87
CA GLU A 56 -10.26 8.22 -4.67
C GLU A 56 -11.16 7.01 -4.92
N ARG A 57 -11.80 6.89 -6.10
CA ARG A 57 -12.58 5.69 -6.47
C ARG A 57 -11.70 4.45 -6.62
N VAL A 58 -10.51 4.60 -7.20
CA VAL A 58 -9.54 3.49 -7.33
C VAL A 58 -9.08 3.02 -5.95
N LEU A 59 -8.75 3.94 -5.05
CA LEU A 59 -8.34 3.60 -3.68
C LEU A 59 -9.47 2.91 -2.89
N ASP A 60 -10.70 3.39 -3.04
CA ASP A 60 -11.90 2.77 -2.44
C ASP A 60 -12.13 1.34 -2.97
N PHE A 61 -11.92 1.13 -4.27
CA PHE A 61 -11.99 -0.19 -4.89
C PHE A 61 -10.92 -1.14 -4.32
N ARG A 62 -9.67 -0.68 -4.20
CA ARG A 62 -8.58 -1.48 -3.60
C ARG A 62 -8.89 -1.87 -2.17
N GLN A 63 -9.42 -0.96 -1.35
CA GLN A 63 -9.83 -1.28 0.02
C GLN A 63 -10.91 -2.37 0.05
N LYS A 64 -11.96 -2.23 -0.77
CA LYS A 64 -13.01 -3.25 -0.89
C LYS A 64 -12.50 -4.59 -1.44
N HIS A 65 -11.49 -4.56 -2.29
CA HIS A 65 -10.85 -5.77 -2.78
C HIS A 65 -10.09 -6.46 -1.64
N ARG A 66 -9.27 -5.72 -0.90
CA ARG A 66 -8.54 -6.21 0.28
C ARG A 66 -9.45 -6.80 1.35
N GLU A 67 -10.62 -6.23 1.58
CA GLU A 67 -11.61 -6.74 2.55
C GLU A 67 -12.10 -8.15 2.20
N LYS A 68 -11.99 -8.58 0.94
CA LYS A 68 -12.32 -9.94 0.48
C LYS A 68 -11.13 -10.90 0.57
N LEU A 69 -9.92 -10.39 0.78
CA LEU A 69 -8.70 -11.18 0.88
C LEU A 69 -8.48 -11.63 2.32
N HIS A 70 -8.18 -12.91 2.50
CA HIS A 70 -7.86 -13.51 3.80
C HIS A 70 -6.37 -13.33 4.10
N ILE A 71 -5.94 -12.09 4.28
CA ILE A 71 -4.56 -11.76 4.63
C ILE A 71 -4.32 -12.06 6.12
N ARG A 72 -3.33 -12.92 6.42
CA ARG A 72 -2.96 -13.35 7.76
C ARG A 72 -1.49 -13.03 8.08
N PRO A 73 -1.13 -12.82 9.36
CA PRO A 73 0.26 -12.80 9.77
C PRO A 73 0.95 -14.14 9.46
N LEU A 74 2.26 -14.09 9.22
CA LEU A 74 3.08 -15.29 9.09
C LEU A 74 3.17 -16.04 10.43
N SER A 75 3.24 -17.38 10.35
CA SER A 75 3.54 -18.19 11.53
C SER A 75 4.98 -17.89 12.01
N PRO A 76 5.29 -18.10 13.31
CA PRO A 76 6.65 -17.91 13.81
C PRO A 76 7.70 -18.70 13.01
N ASP A 77 7.39 -19.95 12.65
CA ASP A 77 8.28 -20.83 11.88
C ASP A 77 8.50 -20.30 10.45
N ASP A 78 7.44 -19.82 9.78
CA ASP A 78 7.56 -19.21 8.46
C ASP A 78 8.43 -17.94 8.52
N ARG A 79 8.24 -17.09 9.54
CA ARG A 79 9.04 -15.87 9.72
C ARG A 79 10.52 -16.21 9.90
N GLU A 80 10.85 -17.18 10.75
CA GLU A 80 12.24 -17.60 10.98
C GLU A 80 12.87 -18.18 9.71
N SER A 81 12.12 -19.00 8.97
CA SER A 81 12.58 -19.57 7.69
C SER A 81 12.83 -18.49 6.64
N PHE A 82 11.89 -17.55 6.46
CA PHE A 82 12.04 -16.42 5.54
C PHE A 82 13.21 -15.52 5.94
N ALA A 83 13.37 -15.20 7.23
CA ALA A 83 14.50 -14.42 7.73
C ALA A 83 15.85 -15.12 7.47
N GLY A 84 15.91 -16.45 7.57
CA GLY A 84 17.06 -17.25 7.17
C GLY A 84 17.41 -17.09 5.70
N GLN A 85 16.45 -17.34 4.82
CA GLN A 85 16.63 -17.22 3.37
C GLN A 85 17.02 -15.81 2.93
N TRP A 86 16.49 -14.78 3.60
CA TRP A 86 16.86 -13.39 3.35
C TRP A 86 18.35 -13.13 3.66
N ARG A 87 18.86 -13.67 4.77
CA ARG A 87 20.29 -13.56 5.11
C ARG A 87 21.17 -14.24 4.07
N ASP A 88 20.75 -15.38 3.56
CA ASP A 88 21.47 -16.10 2.51
C ASP A 88 21.52 -15.29 1.21
N ALA A 89 20.38 -14.69 0.81
CA ALA A 89 20.32 -13.80 -0.35
C ALA A 89 21.23 -12.56 -0.19
N GLN A 90 21.29 -11.99 1.02
CA GLN A 90 22.21 -10.88 1.32
C GLN A 90 23.68 -11.30 1.24
N ALA A 91 24.03 -12.47 1.75
CA ALA A 91 25.40 -12.98 1.69
C ALA A 91 25.84 -13.24 0.24
N GLN A 92 24.94 -13.79 -0.59
CA GLN A 92 25.21 -14.03 -2.01
C GLN A 92 25.45 -12.74 -2.80
N PHE A 93 24.97 -11.58 -2.34
CA PHE A 93 25.10 -10.32 -3.08
C PHE A 93 26.55 -9.94 -3.39
N VAL A 94 27.51 -10.33 -2.55
CA VAL A 94 28.93 -10.01 -2.75
C VAL A 94 29.48 -10.71 -3.99
N ASP A 95 29.15 -11.99 -4.16
CA ASP A 95 29.67 -12.84 -5.23
C ASP A 95 28.79 -12.79 -6.49
N ASP A 96 27.48 -12.73 -6.29
CA ASP A 96 26.46 -12.68 -7.35
C ASP A 96 25.34 -11.67 -6.99
N PRO A 97 25.58 -10.36 -7.25
CA PRO A 97 24.57 -9.33 -7.04
C PRO A 97 23.26 -9.58 -7.80
N LYS A 98 23.33 -10.26 -8.95
CA LYS A 98 22.20 -10.49 -9.85
C LYS A 98 21.28 -11.57 -9.29
N GLY A 99 21.87 -12.71 -8.93
CA GLY A 99 21.17 -13.80 -8.27
C GLY A 99 20.58 -13.35 -6.94
N ALA A 100 21.33 -12.58 -6.14
CA ALA A 100 20.84 -12.06 -4.86
C ALA A 100 19.57 -11.19 -5.00
N VAL A 101 19.52 -10.27 -5.96
CA VAL A 101 18.32 -9.44 -6.20
C VAL A 101 17.15 -10.28 -6.71
N THR A 102 17.42 -11.30 -7.54
CA THR A 102 16.39 -12.23 -8.03
C THR A 102 15.80 -13.06 -6.90
N LEU A 103 16.65 -13.55 -5.99
CA LEU A 103 16.21 -14.26 -4.78
C LEU A 103 15.42 -13.35 -3.85
N ALA A 104 15.85 -12.11 -3.66
CA ALA A 104 15.13 -11.14 -2.83
C ALA A 104 13.72 -10.84 -3.36
N ASP A 105 13.56 -10.67 -4.68
CA ASP A 105 12.24 -10.49 -5.32
C ASP A 105 11.34 -11.72 -5.09
N GLY A 106 11.90 -12.93 -5.30
CA GLY A 106 11.21 -14.19 -5.03
C GLY A 106 10.75 -14.32 -3.58
N LEU A 107 11.63 -14.01 -2.61
CA LEU A 107 11.31 -14.07 -1.19
C LEU A 107 10.20 -13.10 -0.78
N VAL A 108 10.16 -11.91 -1.37
CA VAL A 108 9.05 -10.96 -1.16
C VAL A 108 7.73 -11.56 -1.67
N ILE A 109 7.74 -12.13 -2.88
CA ILE A 109 6.55 -12.77 -3.46
C ILE A 109 6.08 -13.96 -2.61
N ASP A 110 7.00 -14.81 -2.17
CA ASP A 110 6.70 -15.99 -1.36
C ASP A 110 6.15 -15.59 0.02
N ALA A 111 6.73 -14.57 0.66
CA ALA A 111 6.22 -14.02 1.92
C ALA A 111 4.81 -13.42 1.75
N MET A 112 4.57 -12.70 0.66
CA MET A 112 3.25 -12.19 0.32
C MET A 112 2.23 -13.33 0.13
N GLN A 113 2.60 -14.37 -0.61
CA GLN A 113 1.74 -15.52 -0.85
C GLN A 113 1.43 -16.27 0.46
N ALA A 114 2.42 -16.48 1.33
CA ALA A 114 2.23 -17.12 2.63
C ALA A 114 1.26 -16.34 3.53
N ARG A 115 1.26 -15.01 3.42
CA ARG A 115 0.28 -14.12 4.06
C ARG A 115 -1.09 -14.13 3.40
N GLY A 116 -1.23 -14.68 2.19
CA GLY A 116 -2.50 -14.82 1.49
C GLY A 116 -2.78 -13.76 0.43
N TYR A 117 -1.78 -12.97 0.01
CA TYR A 117 -1.91 -12.10 -1.15
C TYR A 117 -2.02 -12.95 -2.44
N PRO A 118 -2.87 -12.53 -3.40
CA PRO A 118 -3.00 -13.24 -4.67
C PRO A 118 -1.75 -13.08 -5.53
N ILE A 119 -1.42 -14.12 -6.32
CA ILE A 119 -0.38 -14.04 -7.34
C ILE A 119 -1.00 -13.43 -8.60
N THR A 120 -0.72 -12.16 -8.85
CA THR A 120 -1.22 -11.39 -10.00
C THR A 120 -0.06 -10.74 -10.74
N ASP A 121 -0.35 -9.88 -11.74
CA ASP A 121 0.67 -8.99 -12.25
C ASP A 121 1.18 -8.03 -11.16
N PHE A 122 2.39 -7.51 -11.37
CA PHE A 122 3.08 -6.64 -10.43
C PHE A 122 2.28 -5.40 -10.03
N GLU A 123 1.62 -4.74 -10.98
CA GLU A 123 0.88 -3.50 -10.67
C GLU A 123 -0.33 -3.79 -9.80
N GLN A 124 -1.03 -4.90 -10.04
CA GLN A 124 -2.12 -5.36 -9.19
C GLN A 124 -1.62 -5.81 -7.81
N GLN A 125 -0.51 -6.56 -7.74
CA GLN A 125 0.07 -6.99 -6.46
C GLN A 125 0.51 -5.79 -5.61
N ALA A 126 1.15 -4.79 -6.23
CA ALA A 126 1.49 -3.54 -5.57
C ALA A 126 0.25 -2.72 -5.19
N ALA A 127 -0.85 -2.82 -5.94
CA ALA A 127 -2.10 -2.16 -5.59
C ALA A 127 -2.73 -2.78 -4.33
N ASP A 128 -2.76 -4.11 -4.23
CA ASP A 128 -3.31 -4.82 -3.08
C ASP A 128 -2.43 -4.60 -1.83
N LEU A 129 -1.11 -4.67 -2.01
CA LEU A 129 -0.14 -4.39 -0.96
C LEU A 129 -0.29 -2.96 -0.39
N SER A 130 -0.57 -1.97 -1.26
CA SER A 130 -0.67 -0.57 -0.85
C SER A 130 -1.75 -0.26 0.19
N VAL A 131 -2.73 -1.15 0.38
CA VAL A 131 -3.81 -0.98 1.36
C VAL A 131 -3.32 -1.24 2.79
N ASP A 132 -2.50 -2.27 2.97
CA ASP A 132 -1.97 -2.68 4.28
C ASP A 132 -0.57 -2.09 4.53
N HIS A 133 0.20 -1.86 3.47
CA HIS A 133 1.61 -1.46 3.50
C HIS A 133 1.88 -0.19 2.66
N PRO A 134 1.16 0.93 2.94
CA PRO A 134 1.14 2.13 2.09
C PRO A 134 2.47 2.88 2.01
N VAL A 135 3.34 2.74 3.00
CA VAL A 135 4.64 3.43 3.06
C VAL A 135 5.71 2.67 2.28
N VAL A 136 5.74 1.34 2.40
CA VAL A 136 6.81 0.51 1.80
C VAL A 136 6.51 0.05 0.38
N VAL A 137 5.27 0.19 -0.10
CA VAL A 137 4.91 -0.16 -1.49
C VAL A 137 5.69 0.66 -2.53
N GLU A 138 6.14 1.88 -2.19
CA GLU A 138 7.02 2.66 -3.07
C GLU A 138 8.40 2.00 -3.22
N ASN A 139 8.94 1.45 -2.13
CA ASN A 139 10.17 0.66 -2.18
C ASN A 139 9.99 -0.56 -3.09
N TYR A 140 8.87 -1.27 -2.98
CA TYR A 140 8.59 -2.42 -3.84
C TYR A 140 8.64 -2.07 -5.33
N ARG A 141 8.03 -0.93 -5.72
CA ARG A 141 8.07 -0.42 -7.09
C ARG A 141 9.45 0.00 -7.54
N ALA A 142 10.20 0.69 -6.69
CA ALA A 142 11.57 1.08 -7.00
C ALA A 142 12.48 -0.14 -7.19
N ALA A 143 12.36 -1.14 -6.32
CA ALA A 143 13.11 -2.39 -6.41
C ALA A 143 12.80 -3.15 -7.70
N HIS A 144 11.50 -3.33 -8.01
CA HIS A 144 11.06 -4.04 -9.20
C HIS A 144 11.47 -3.32 -10.50
N GLU A 145 11.41 -1.99 -10.55
CA GLU A 145 11.89 -1.23 -11.69
C GLU A 145 13.40 -1.44 -11.92
N ILE A 146 14.19 -1.48 -10.86
CA ILE A 146 15.63 -1.79 -10.95
C ILE A 146 15.82 -3.24 -11.44
N ALA A 147 15.09 -4.20 -10.89
CA ALA A 147 15.17 -5.61 -11.30
C ALA A 147 14.83 -5.79 -12.79
N LEU A 148 13.79 -5.11 -13.30
CA LEU A 148 13.42 -5.11 -14.72
C LEU A 148 14.49 -4.48 -15.61
N ARG A 149 15.07 -3.33 -15.21
CA ARG A 149 16.20 -2.73 -15.94
C ARG A 149 17.41 -3.65 -15.93
N HIS A 150 17.63 -4.35 -14.83
CA HIS A 150 18.71 -5.29 -14.71
C HIS A 150 18.57 -6.49 -15.66
N GLY A 151 17.38 -7.08 -15.77
CA GLY A 151 17.11 -8.15 -16.75
C GLY A 151 17.41 -7.76 -18.19
N ARG A 152 17.43 -6.45 -18.50
CA ARG A 152 17.82 -5.88 -19.80
C ARG A 152 19.30 -5.46 -19.90
N GLY A 153 20.11 -5.71 -18.87
CA GLY A 153 21.51 -5.29 -18.80
C GLY A 153 21.71 -3.78 -18.56
N GLN A 154 20.68 -3.07 -18.09
CA GLN A 154 20.66 -1.59 -17.98
C GLN A 154 20.78 -1.07 -16.54
N ALA A 155 21.13 -1.92 -15.58
CA ALA A 155 21.30 -1.55 -14.17
C ALA A 155 22.74 -1.81 -13.72
N SER A 156 23.29 -0.86 -12.96
CA SER A 156 24.60 -1.01 -12.32
C SER A 156 24.51 -1.87 -11.06
N THR A 157 25.64 -2.41 -10.58
CA THR A 157 25.70 -3.11 -9.28
C THR A 157 25.25 -2.22 -8.13
N GLU A 158 25.50 -0.91 -8.23
CA GLU A 158 25.03 0.08 -7.26
C GLU A 158 23.50 0.23 -7.28
N ASP A 159 22.86 0.12 -8.45
CA ASP A 159 21.40 0.04 -8.52
C ASP A 159 20.89 -1.25 -7.88
N LEU A 160 21.55 -2.39 -8.11
CA LEU A 160 21.19 -3.67 -7.46
C LEU A 160 21.28 -3.58 -5.94
N ARG A 161 22.27 -2.88 -5.41
CA ARG A 161 22.39 -2.61 -3.97
C ARG A 161 21.19 -1.80 -3.45
N LYS A 162 20.71 -0.82 -4.21
CA LYS A 162 19.48 -0.06 -3.86
C LYS A 162 18.24 -0.95 -3.93
N ALA A 163 18.14 -1.82 -4.94
CA ALA A 163 17.04 -2.79 -5.03
C ALA A 163 16.99 -3.70 -3.80
N MET A 164 18.13 -4.21 -3.33
CA MET A 164 18.19 -5.00 -2.09
C MET A 164 17.68 -4.23 -0.88
N VAL A 165 18.05 -2.95 -0.73
CA VAL A 165 17.55 -2.09 0.37
C VAL A 165 16.04 -1.88 0.26
N HIS A 166 15.53 -1.64 -0.94
CA HIS A 166 14.11 -1.44 -1.16
C HIS A 166 13.28 -2.71 -0.92
N TYR A 167 13.73 -3.87 -1.40
CA TYR A 167 13.08 -5.15 -1.09
C TYR A 167 13.14 -5.45 0.41
N ARG A 168 14.26 -5.16 1.08
CA ARG A 168 14.40 -5.35 2.53
C ARG A 168 13.32 -4.61 3.31
N ALA A 169 13.09 -3.34 2.97
CA ALA A 169 12.12 -2.50 3.66
C ALA A 169 10.70 -3.09 3.58
N LEU A 170 10.32 -3.66 2.43
CA LEU A 170 9.05 -4.38 2.31
C LEU A 170 9.09 -5.72 3.06
N PHE A 171 10.18 -6.47 2.94
CA PHE A 171 10.31 -7.79 3.53
C PHE A 171 10.19 -7.76 5.06
N GLU A 172 10.89 -6.85 5.74
CA GLU A 172 10.82 -6.70 7.20
C GLU A 172 9.39 -6.34 7.66
N ASP A 173 8.67 -5.53 6.89
CA ASP A 173 7.26 -5.16 7.15
C ASP A 173 6.31 -6.35 6.92
N LEU A 174 6.59 -7.19 5.91
CA LEU A 174 5.87 -8.46 5.68
C LEU A 174 6.16 -9.52 6.77
N LEU A 175 7.33 -9.51 7.40
CA LEU A 175 7.63 -10.39 8.53
C LEU A 175 6.99 -9.88 9.84
N GLY A 176 6.47 -8.65 9.85
CA GLY A 176 5.85 -8.02 11.01
C GLY A 176 6.87 -7.40 11.99
N GLU A 177 8.14 -7.30 11.58
CA GLU A 177 9.23 -6.78 12.42
C GLU A 177 9.12 -5.27 12.68
N THR A 178 8.38 -4.56 11.83
CA THR A 178 8.20 -3.10 11.90
C THR A 178 6.84 -2.64 12.45
N GLY A 179 5.91 -3.56 12.79
CA GLY A 179 4.52 -3.18 13.09
C GLY A 179 3.75 -3.97 14.14
N GLU A 180 4.27 -5.08 14.69
CA GLU A 180 3.52 -5.92 15.63
C GLU A 180 3.78 -5.53 17.11
N ALA A 181 3.41 -4.29 17.46
CA ALA A 181 3.36 -3.82 18.84
C ALA A 181 1.93 -3.48 19.31
N VAL A 182 0.91 -4.26 18.91
CA VAL A 182 -0.40 -4.23 19.59
C VAL A 182 -1.04 -5.62 19.58
N GLN A 183 -0.64 -6.48 20.51
CA GLN A 183 -1.58 -7.41 21.12
C GLN A 183 -2.04 -6.80 22.45
N PRO A 184 -3.33 -6.46 22.64
CA PRO A 184 -3.81 -6.19 23.98
C PRO A 184 -3.71 -7.51 24.73
N ARG A 185 -2.79 -7.57 25.71
CA ARG A 185 -2.82 -8.61 26.74
C ARG A 185 -4.25 -8.64 27.29
N ARG A 186 -5.00 -9.66 26.92
CA ARG A 186 -6.24 -10.05 27.57
C ARG A 186 -5.88 -10.23 29.04
N ARG A 187 -6.20 -9.22 29.87
CA ARG A 187 -6.13 -9.38 31.31
C ARG A 187 -7.29 -10.30 31.67
N GLU A 188 -6.98 -11.58 31.78
CA GLU A 188 -7.73 -12.48 32.64
C GLU A 188 -7.37 -12.12 34.09
N ALA A 189 -8.34 -11.57 34.81
CA ALA A 189 -8.55 -11.65 36.26
C ALA A 189 -9.81 -10.84 36.62
#